data_AF-A0A7C3QZ65-F1
#
_entry.id   AF-A0A7C3QZ65-F1
#
_cell.length_a   1.000
_cell.length_b   1.000
_cell.length_c   1.000
_cell.angle_alpha   90.00
_cell.angle_beta   90.00
_cell.angle_gamma   90.00
#
_symmetry.space_group_name_H-M   'P 1'
#
loop_
_entity.id
_entity.type
_entity.pdbx_description
1 polymer ?
#
loop_
_entity_poly.entity_id
_entity_poly.type
_entity_poly.pdbx_seq_one_letter_code
_entity_poly.pdbx_strand_id
1 'polypeptide(L)'
;GYNVVAGIDKFLPVDVYIPGCPPTPQALIAGMIKLQEKIDKESIKKVRWYRKGPDSVEVPVPILGPDLIDPRRNAEIKATAAAAAVKEGA
;
A
#
# COMPACT_ATOMS: atom_id res chain seq x y z
N GLY A 1 16.24 -3.93 -10.43
CA GLY A 1 14.85 -4.43 -10.47
C GLY A 1 13.93 -3.25 -10.36
N TYR A 2 13.36 -2.80 -11.48
CA TYR A 2 12.58 -1.57 -11.57
C TYR A 2 11.07 -1.77 -11.28
N ASN A 3 10.63 -3.03 -11.12
CA ASN A 3 9.23 -3.41 -10.93
C ASN A 3 8.89 -3.88 -9.50
N VAL A 4 9.76 -3.64 -8.51
CA VAL A 4 9.54 -4.11 -7.13
C VAL A 4 9.34 -2.93 -6.22
N VAL A 5 8.23 -2.95 -5.47
CA VAL A 5 7.94 -1.94 -4.47
C VAL A 5 8.75 -2.23 -3.21
N ALA A 6 9.42 -1.19 -2.70
CA ALA A 6 10.02 -1.22 -1.37
C ALA A 6 8.94 -1.09 -0.28
N GLY A 7 8.25 -2.19 0.03
CA GLY A 7 7.28 -2.31 1.13
C GLY A 7 5.85 -1.94 0.77
N ILE A 8 4.88 -2.73 1.26
CA ILE A 8 3.44 -2.52 1.03
C ILE A 8 2.84 -1.43 1.94
N ASP A 9 3.51 -1.09 3.04
CA ASP A 9 3.14 -0.01 3.97
C ASP A 9 3.06 1.37 3.33
N LYS A 10 3.79 1.58 2.24
CA LYS A 10 3.72 2.83 1.48
C LYS A 10 2.36 3.05 0.82
N PHE A 11 1.59 2.00 0.60
CA PHE A 11 0.29 2.08 -0.07
C PHE A 11 -0.87 1.78 0.84
N LEU A 12 -0.72 0.78 1.71
CA LEU A 12 -1.77 0.31 2.58
C LEU A 12 -1.28 0.29 4.02
N PRO A 13 -2.10 0.71 5.00
CA PRO A 13 -1.73 0.60 6.39
C PRO A 13 -1.59 -0.88 6.77
N VAL A 14 -0.38 -1.29 7.14
CA VAL A 14 -0.09 -2.65 7.59
C VAL A 14 -0.28 -2.75 9.10
N ASP A 15 -1.06 -3.72 9.56
CA ASP A 15 -1.31 -3.93 10.98
C ASP A 15 -0.24 -4.75 11.68
N VAL A 16 0.26 -5.81 11.03
CA VAL A 16 1.27 -6.73 11.57
C VAL A 16 2.20 -7.19 10.44
N TYR A 17 3.51 -7.15 10.69
CA TYR A 17 4.54 -7.73 9.82
C TYR A 17 5.00 -9.09 10.33
N ILE A 18 5.10 -10.07 9.42
CA ILE A 18 5.58 -11.42 9.71
C ILE A 18 6.94 -11.61 9.02
N PRO A 19 8.04 -11.74 9.77
CA PRO A 19 9.37 -11.89 9.18
C PRO A 19 9.58 -13.30 8.61
N GLY A 20 10.31 -13.37 7.49
CA GLY A 20 10.80 -14.61 6.88
C GLY A 20 10.71 -14.62 5.35
N CYS A 21 11.53 -15.44 4.71
CA CYS A 21 11.55 -15.61 3.25
C CYS A 21 11.86 -17.07 2.86
N PRO A 22 10.87 -17.99 2.86
CA PRO A 22 9.48 -17.79 3.29
C PRO A 22 9.36 -17.80 4.83
N PRO A 23 8.29 -17.21 5.40
CA PRO A 23 8.03 -17.34 6.83
C PRO A 23 7.78 -18.79 7.21
N THR A 24 8.25 -19.19 8.39
CA THR A 24 7.96 -20.54 8.92
C THR A 24 6.47 -20.65 9.25
N PRO A 25 5.89 -21.86 9.21
CA PRO A 25 4.48 -22.06 9.59
C PRO A 25 4.16 -21.52 10.99
N GLN A 26 5.08 -21.69 11.94
CA GLN A 26 4.96 -21.18 13.30
C GLN A 26 4.95 -19.64 13.33
N ALA A 27 5.81 -18.98 12.54
CA ALA A 27 5.85 -17.52 12.46
C ALA A 27 4.56 -16.94 11.87
N LEU A 28 3.98 -17.62 10.87
CA LEU A 28 2.69 -17.24 10.30
C LEU A 28 1.57 -17.32 11.32
N ILE A 29 1.46 -18.44 12.04
CA ILE A 29 0.45 -18.63 13.10
C ILE A 29 0.63 -17.60 14.22
N ALA A 30 1.86 -17.34 14.66
CA ALA A 30 2.14 -16.32 15.65
C ALA A 30 1.73 -14.91 15.17
N GLY A 31 1.92 -14.60 13.90
CA GLY A 31 1.44 -13.37 13.29
C GLY A 31 -0.09 -13.23 13.33
N MET A 32 -0.81 -14.32 13.08
CA MET A 32 -2.28 -14.35 13.18
C MET A 32 -2.77 -14.17 14.61
N ILE A 33 -2.13 -14.83 15.59
CA ILE A 33 -2.47 -14.67 17.01
C ILE A 33 -2.23 -13.22 17.44
N LYS A 34 -1.11 -12.62 17.04
CA LYS A 34 -0.81 -11.20 17.33
C LYS A 34 -1.84 -10.25 16.72
N LEU A 35 -2.37 -10.58 15.54
CA LEU A 35 -3.46 -9.81 14.92
C LEU A 35 -4.76 -9.94 15.72
N GLN A 36 -5.11 -11.14 16.17
CA GLN A 36 -6.29 -11.37 17.02
C GLN A 36 -6.17 -10.59 18.35
N GLU A 37 -5.02 -10.66 19.02
CA GLU A 37 -4.78 -9.91 20.25
C GLU A 37 -4.88 -8.38 20.07
N LYS A 38 -4.51 -7.89 18.88
CA LYS A 38 -4.67 -6.47 18.54
C LYS A 38 -6.14 -6.11 18.42
N ILE A 39 -6.92 -6.93 17.72
CA ILE A 39 -8.38 -6.74 17.55
C ILE A 39 -9.09 -6.80 18.90
N ASP A 40 -8.73 -7.73 19.79
CA ASP A 40 -9.36 -7.88 21.11
C ASP A 40 -9.13 -6.66 22.02
N LYS A 41 -8.00 -5.97 21.85
CA LYS A 41 -7.67 -4.73 22.60
C LYS A 41 -8.31 -3.48 21.98
N GLU A 42 -8.84 -3.58 20.77
CA GLU A 42 -9.48 -2.48 20.07
C GLU A 42 -10.96 -2.34 20.49
N SER A 43 -11.42 -1.09 20.61
CA SER A 43 -12.84 -0.79 20.83
C SER A 43 -13.44 -0.31 19.53
N ILE A 44 -14.61 -0.83 19.14
CA ILE A 44 -15.34 -0.43 17.92
C ILE A 44 -15.51 1.10 17.83
N LYS A 45 -15.69 1.81 18.95
CA LYS A 45 -15.80 3.28 18.92
C LYS A 45 -14.48 4.00 18.61
N LYS A 46 -13.34 3.34 18.84
CA LYS A 46 -11.98 3.88 18.67
C LYS A 46 -11.32 3.45 17.36
N VAL A 47 -11.76 2.36 16.72
CA VAL A 47 -11.11 1.86 15.50
C VAL A 47 -11.28 2.82 14.33
N ARG A 48 -10.21 2.92 13.54
CA ARG A 48 -10.07 3.88 12.42
C ARG A 48 -11.14 3.73 11.34
N TRP A 49 -11.63 2.52 11.11
CA TRP A 49 -12.61 2.20 10.06
C TRP A 49 -14.08 2.36 10.50
N TYR A 50 -14.35 2.51 11.80
CA TYR A 50 -15.72 2.70 12.34
C TYR A 50 -15.97 4.13 12.83
N ARG A 51 -14.92 4.86 13.22
CA ARG A 51 -15.04 6.24 13.68
C ARG A 51 -15.67 7.10 12.58
N LYS A 52 -16.70 7.88 12.91
CA LYS A 52 -17.27 8.89 12.00
C LYS A 52 -16.58 10.23 12.26
N GLY A 53 -15.81 10.73 11.31
CA GLY A 53 -15.10 12.01 11.40
C GLY A 53 -14.24 12.25 10.16
N PRO A 54 -13.63 13.44 9.98
CA PRO A 54 -12.79 13.73 8.81
C PRO A 54 -11.59 12.78 8.66
N ASP A 55 -11.14 12.15 9.76
CA ASP A 55 -10.06 11.16 9.77
C ASP A 55 -10.58 9.70 9.62
N SER A 56 -11.86 9.51 9.28
CA SER A 56 -12.42 8.19 8.96
C SER A 56 -11.93 7.78 7.58
N VAL A 57 -11.05 6.79 7.53
CA VAL A 57 -10.26 6.52 6.34
C VAL A 57 -11.12 5.85 5.26
N GLU A 58 -11.57 6.64 4.27
CA GLU A 58 -11.50 6.20 2.86
C GLU A 58 -10.06 5.75 2.64
N VAL A 59 -9.84 4.49 2.22
CA VAL A 59 -8.49 3.95 1.95
C VAL A 59 -7.72 5.03 1.19
N PRO A 60 -6.65 5.62 1.77
CA PRO A 60 -6.03 6.79 1.18
C PRO A 60 -5.49 6.31 -0.16
N VAL A 61 -5.94 6.92 -1.26
CA VAL A 61 -5.40 6.59 -2.58
C VAL A 61 -3.92 6.92 -2.50
N PRO A 62 -3.04 5.92 -2.56
CA PRO A 62 -1.67 6.17 -2.24
C PRO A 62 -1.07 6.97 -3.39
N ILE A 63 -0.42 8.08 -3.04
CA ILE A 63 0.28 8.91 -4.00
C ILE A 63 1.45 8.07 -4.49
N LEU A 64 1.29 7.47 -5.67
CA LEU A 64 2.33 6.69 -6.30
C LEU A 64 3.54 7.62 -6.47
N GLY A 65 4.69 7.20 -5.91
CA GLY A 65 5.93 7.95 -6.07
C GLY A 65 6.30 8.11 -7.56
N PRO A 66 7.27 8.97 -7.90
CA PRO A 66 7.69 9.20 -9.29
C PRO A 66 8.10 7.92 -10.04
N ASP A 67 8.49 6.88 -9.30
CA ASP A 67 8.91 5.57 -9.84
C ASP A 67 7.75 4.59 -10.09
N LEU A 68 6.52 4.92 -9.69
CA LEU A 68 5.38 3.99 -9.70
C LEU A 68 4.28 4.49 -10.64
N ILE A 69 4.03 3.68 -11.67
CA ILE A 69 3.01 3.96 -12.70
C ILE A 69 1.61 3.74 -12.13
N ASP A 70 0.71 4.72 -12.27
CA ASP A 70 -0.73 4.52 -12.07
C ASP A 70 -1.35 3.94 -13.34
N PRO A 71 -1.84 2.68 -13.35
CA PRO A 71 -2.47 2.09 -14.52
C PRO A 71 -3.69 2.88 -15.02
N ARG A 72 -4.38 3.61 -14.14
CA ARG A 72 -5.54 4.44 -14.50
C ARG A 72 -5.15 5.62 -15.37
N ARG A 73 -3.89 6.06 -15.29
CA ARG A 73 -3.32 7.17 -16.04
C ARG A 73 -2.51 6.71 -17.26
N ASN A 74 -2.62 5.43 -17.65
CA ASN A 74 -1.86 4.87 -18.77
C ASN A 74 -2.02 5.65 -20.08
N ALA A 75 -3.18 6.25 -20.34
CA ALA A 75 -3.40 7.08 -21.53
C ALA A 75 -2.56 8.37 -21.48
N GLU A 76 -2.53 9.05 -20.34
CA GLU A 76 -1.71 10.25 -20.11
C GLU A 76 -0.21 9.92 -20.18
N ILE A 77 0.20 8.80 -19.60
CA ILE A 77 1.61 8.36 -19.60
C ILE A 77 2.07 8.06 -21.04
N LYS A 78 1.25 7.35 -21.83
CA LYS A 78 1.56 7.09 -23.25
C LYS A 78 1.65 8.38 -24.06
N ALA A 79 0.73 9.32 -23.85
CA ALA A 79 0.76 10.61 -24.53
C ALA A 79 2.00 11.44 -24.16
N THR A 80 2.38 11.44 -22.88
CA THR A 80 3.55 12.17 -22.38
C THR A 80 4.86 11.53 -22.85
N ALA A 81 4.95 10.20 -22.86
CA ALA A 81 6.09 9.48 -23.41
C ALA A 81 6.26 9.70 -24.92
N ALA A 82 5.14 9.73 -25.68
CA ALA A 82 5.17 10.09 -27.09
C ALA A 82 5.63 11.54 -27.31
N ALA A 83 5.19 12.49 -26.48
CA ALA A 83 5.62 13.88 -26.54
C ALA A 83 7.10 14.07 -26.13
N ALA A 84 7.60 13.30 -25.16
CA ALA A 84 9.01 13.31 -24.76
C ALA A 84 9.92 12.74 -25.87
N ALA A 85 9.50 11.64 -26.51
CA ALA A 85 10.22 11.07 -27.65
C ALA A 85 10.33 12.04 -28.85
N VAL A 86 9.35 12.94 -29.03
CA VAL A 86 9.40 14.00 -30.05
C VAL A 86 10.37 15.13 -29.69
N LYS A 87 10.61 15.39 -28.39
CA LYS A 87 11.54 16.44 -27.93
C LYS A 87 13.02 16.03 -27.94
N GLU A 88 13.33 14.74 -27.79
CA GLU A 88 14.71 14.24 -27.86
C GLU A 88 15.20 13.98 -29.30
N GLY A 89 14.30 13.99 -30.29
CA GLY A 89 14.60 13.82 -31.70
C GLY A 89 14.78 15.12 -32.51
N ALA A 90 14.89 16.27 -31.84
CA ALA A 90 15.09 17.60 -32.44
C ALA A 90 16.37 18.27 -31.94
#